data_AF-A0A1H7U5K5-F1
#
_entry.id   AF-A0A1H7U5K5-F1
#
_cell.length_a   1.000
_cell.length_b   1.000
_cell.length_c   1.000
_cell.angle_alpha   90.00
_cell.angle_beta   90.00
_cell.angle_gamma   90.00
#
_symmetry.space_group_name_H-M   'P 1'
#
loop_
_entity.id
_entity.type
_entity.pdbx_description
1 polymer ?
#
loop_
_entity_poly.entity_id
_entity_poly.type
_entity_poly.pdbx_seq_one_letter_code
_entity_poly.pdbx_strand_id
1 'polypeptide(L)'
;MKKIKQYLFWFILGLTALVGCEKDYTGTIKILDDTRSELTVRLQQNSALIHHVYTDTTLELHPGVTETDIHYQDANGHTMRIFILEADMNQPDVKLRPLTPNDATAYARQSIPDMVEYIAPSTKVLFGCNADFFNATTGEPRGIVYLSGQAVRTTIPAGWTFFGLSKTGQLMIGDDSDYQAQKADIFHALGGHQTLVKDGEPVSHTDTSVEPRTAVGFTNDNKLYFVVVDGRKYDYSYGINFTDLGQLMHALGVKESVNLDGGGSSTFLINNSVDMTYEVRNRPSDGTPRAVANGWAITVSEN
;
A
#
# COMPACT_ATOMS: atom_id res chain seq x y z
N MET A 1 -48.06 -74.15 -36.81
CA MET A 1 -49.16 -73.21 -36.47
C MET A 1 -48.92 -72.78 -35.03
N LYS A 2 -48.68 -71.54 -34.59
CA LYS A 2 -48.98 -70.17 -35.05
C LYS A 2 -47.80 -69.24 -34.66
N LYS A 3 -47.61 -68.18 -35.44
CA LYS A 3 -46.73 -67.01 -35.18
C LYS A 3 -47.31 -66.11 -34.08
N ILE A 4 -46.49 -65.57 -33.17
CA ILE A 4 -46.72 -64.34 -32.37
C ILE A 4 -45.35 -63.70 -32.11
N LYS A 5 -44.87 -62.80 -32.98
CA LYS A 5 -44.87 -61.32 -32.92
C LYS A 5 -43.99 -60.70 -31.81
N GLN A 6 -42.98 -59.97 -32.30
CA GLN A 6 -42.02 -59.09 -31.61
C GLN A 6 -42.70 -58.00 -30.77
N TYR A 7 -42.07 -57.65 -29.64
CA TYR A 7 -41.98 -56.28 -29.14
C TYR A 7 -40.59 -56.07 -28.55
N LEU A 8 -39.76 -55.28 -29.24
CA LEU A 8 -38.47 -54.79 -28.77
C LEU A 8 -38.72 -53.41 -28.16
N PHE A 9 -38.65 -53.31 -26.83
CA PHE A 9 -38.82 -52.05 -26.12
C PHE A 9 -37.48 -51.29 -26.12
N TRP A 10 -37.39 -50.22 -26.91
CA TRP A 10 -36.27 -49.27 -26.88
C TRP A 10 -36.47 -48.30 -25.71
N PHE A 11 -35.58 -48.35 -24.72
CA PHE A 11 -35.48 -47.33 -23.68
C PHE A 11 -34.53 -46.23 -24.18
N ILE A 12 -35.08 -45.13 -24.71
CA ILE A 12 -34.31 -43.93 -25.02
C ILE A 12 -34.24 -43.12 -23.73
N LEU A 13 -33.08 -43.17 -23.07
CA LEU A 13 -32.76 -42.27 -21.96
C LEU A 13 -32.32 -40.93 -22.59
N GLY A 14 -33.21 -39.96 -22.60
CA GLY A 14 -32.88 -38.59 -23.00
C GLY A 14 -31.98 -37.95 -21.95
N LEU A 15 -30.69 -37.85 -22.24
CA LEU A 15 -29.75 -37.08 -21.44
C LEU A 15 -29.89 -35.60 -21.86
N THR A 16 -30.61 -34.81 -21.08
CA THR A 16 -30.62 -33.35 -21.20
C THR A 16 -29.25 -32.83 -20.76
N ALA A 17 -28.42 -32.39 -21.71
CA ALA A 17 -27.21 -31.65 -21.42
C ALA A 17 -27.60 -30.24 -20.94
N LEU A 18 -27.59 -30.02 -19.63
CA LEU A 18 -27.52 -28.68 -19.06
C LEU A 18 -26.11 -28.16 -19.34
N VAL A 19 -25.99 -27.22 -20.28
CA VAL A 19 -24.78 -26.42 -20.46
C VAL A 19 -24.75 -25.42 -19.31
N GLY A 20 -24.17 -25.85 -18.17
CA GLY A 20 -23.70 -24.93 -17.15
C GLY A 20 -22.42 -24.27 -17.66
N CYS A 21 -22.47 -22.97 -17.91
CA CYS A 21 -21.28 -22.17 -18.15
C CYS A 21 -20.65 -21.88 -16.78
N GLU A 22 -19.93 -22.86 -16.24
CA GLU A 22 -19.10 -22.67 -15.05
C GLU A 22 -17.82 -21.96 -15.55
N LYS A 23 -17.70 -20.68 -15.24
CA LYS A 23 -16.43 -19.96 -15.45
C LYS A 23 -15.45 -20.49 -14.43
N ASP A 24 -14.67 -21.49 -14.82
CA ASP A 24 -13.52 -21.96 -14.06
C ASP A 24 -12.48 -20.84 -13.99
N TYR A 25 -12.53 -20.05 -12.91
CA TYR A 25 -11.39 -19.25 -12.47
C TYR A 25 -10.29 -20.22 -12.03
N THR A 26 -9.46 -20.61 -12.98
CA THR A 26 -8.22 -21.37 -12.75
C THR A 26 -7.09 -20.40 -12.42
N GLY A 27 -7.25 -19.66 -11.33
CA GLY A 27 -6.12 -19.03 -10.66
C GLY A 27 -5.22 -20.15 -10.14
N THR A 28 -4.12 -20.42 -10.83
CA THR A 28 -3.14 -21.41 -10.35
C THR A 28 -2.36 -20.75 -9.23
N ILE A 29 -2.69 -21.05 -7.97
CA ILE A 29 -1.85 -20.70 -6.82
C ILE A 29 -0.53 -21.44 -7.00
N LYS A 30 0.53 -20.71 -7.34
CA LYS A 30 1.86 -21.25 -7.49
C LYS A 30 2.54 -21.19 -6.13
N ILE A 31 2.51 -22.31 -5.40
CA ILE A 31 3.31 -22.43 -4.18
C ILE A 31 4.75 -22.77 -4.61
N LEU A 32 5.71 -21.93 -4.20
CA LEU A 32 7.14 -22.06 -4.49
C LEU A 32 7.90 -22.18 -3.16
N ASP A 33 8.46 -23.36 -2.87
CA ASP A 33 9.21 -23.70 -1.65
C ASP A 33 8.63 -23.06 -0.35
N ASP A 34 7.59 -23.72 0.16
CA ASP A 34 6.21 -23.21 0.14
C ASP A 34 5.75 -22.41 1.39
N THR A 35 6.57 -21.53 1.98
CA THR A 35 6.12 -20.71 3.14
C THR A 35 6.42 -19.21 3.10
N ARG A 36 7.20 -18.71 2.12
CA ARG A 36 7.59 -17.29 2.06
C ARG A 36 7.35 -16.71 0.67
N SER A 37 6.84 -15.48 0.62
CA SER A 37 6.64 -14.72 -0.61
C SER A 37 7.98 -14.31 -1.23
N GLU A 38 7.99 -14.09 -2.55
CA GLU A 38 9.18 -13.59 -3.26
C GLU A 38 9.68 -12.25 -2.68
N LEU A 39 8.75 -11.43 -2.18
CA LEU A 39 9.04 -10.16 -1.52
C LEU A 39 9.83 -10.40 -0.21
N THR A 40 9.36 -11.30 0.65
CA THR A 40 10.06 -11.63 1.91
C THR A 40 11.43 -12.24 1.66
N VAL A 41 11.56 -13.12 0.66
CA VAL A 41 12.85 -13.68 0.26
C VAL A 41 13.81 -12.57 -0.15
N ARG A 42 13.35 -11.59 -0.95
CA ARG A 42 14.15 -10.42 -1.35
C ARG A 42 14.63 -9.62 -0.12
N LEU A 43 13.73 -9.37 0.83
CA LEU A 43 14.08 -8.65 2.07
C LEU A 43 15.15 -9.38 2.89
N GLN A 44 15.07 -10.71 3.02
CA GLN A 44 16.06 -11.51 3.76
C GLN A 44 17.41 -11.62 3.03
N GLN A 45 17.41 -11.61 1.69
CA GLN A 45 18.63 -11.66 0.90
C GLN A 45 19.38 -10.33 0.91
N ASN A 46 18.64 -9.22 0.96
CA ASN A 46 19.19 -7.86 0.82
C ASN A 46 19.25 -7.09 2.15
N SER A 47 18.84 -7.69 3.28
CA SER A 47 18.97 -7.08 4.61
C SER A 47 19.12 -8.13 5.71
N ALA A 48 19.74 -7.74 6.82
CA ALA A 48 19.78 -8.55 8.03
C ALA A 48 18.59 -8.30 8.98
N LEU A 49 17.61 -7.48 8.55
CA LEU A 49 16.53 -7.00 9.42
C LEU A 49 15.48 -8.08 9.70
N ILE A 50 15.26 -9.01 8.76
CA ILE A 50 14.30 -10.10 8.91
C ILE A 50 15.05 -11.39 9.24
N HIS A 51 15.17 -11.71 10.53
CA HIS A 51 15.91 -12.88 11.00
C HIS A 51 15.09 -14.17 10.94
N HIS A 52 13.92 -14.18 11.59
CA HIS A 52 13.04 -15.36 11.63
C HIS A 52 11.60 -14.99 11.30
N VAL A 53 11.03 -15.60 10.26
CA VAL A 53 9.66 -15.33 9.81
C VAL A 53 8.69 -16.29 10.50
N TYR A 54 7.72 -15.76 11.23
CA TYR A 54 6.63 -16.52 11.85
C TYR A 54 5.47 -16.74 10.88
N THR A 55 5.04 -15.68 10.19
CA THR A 55 4.00 -15.73 9.15
C THR A 55 4.34 -14.79 8.02
N ASP A 56 3.95 -15.17 6.81
CA ASP A 56 4.07 -14.40 5.58
C ASP A 56 2.84 -14.69 4.72
N THR A 57 2.02 -13.66 4.53
CA THR A 57 0.79 -13.76 3.73
C THR A 57 0.85 -12.72 2.64
N THR A 58 0.54 -13.11 1.41
CA THR A 58 0.38 -12.17 0.29
C THR A 58 -1.00 -12.30 -0.31
N LEU A 59 -1.67 -11.16 -0.49
CA LEU A 59 -2.98 -11.04 -1.12
C LEU A 59 -2.84 -10.25 -2.42
N GLU A 60 -3.36 -10.78 -3.52
CA GLU A 60 -3.53 -10.02 -4.75
C GLU A 60 -4.86 -9.24 -4.67
N LEU A 61 -4.76 -7.91 -4.60
CA LEU A 61 -5.92 -7.02 -4.53
C LEU A 61 -6.48 -6.71 -5.93
N HIS A 62 -5.58 -6.69 -6.90
CA HIS A 62 -5.82 -6.46 -8.33
C HIS A 62 -4.58 -6.93 -9.11
N PRO A 63 -4.68 -7.31 -10.39
CA PRO A 63 -3.49 -7.50 -11.23
C PRO A 63 -2.49 -6.35 -11.09
N GLY A 64 -1.27 -6.68 -10.66
CA GLY A 64 -0.19 -5.71 -10.42
C GLY A 64 -0.28 -4.96 -9.09
N VAL A 65 -1.21 -5.28 -8.19
CA VAL A 65 -1.32 -4.68 -6.85
C VAL A 65 -1.47 -5.77 -5.80
N THR A 66 -0.48 -5.90 -4.92
CA THR A 66 -0.46 -6.89 -3.85
C THR A 66 -0.25 -6.25 -2.48
N GLU A 67 -0.84 -6.87 -1.45
CA GLU A 67 -0.49 -6.65 -0.05
C GLU A 67 0.33 -7.84 0.45
N THR A 68 1.41 -7.58 1.19
CA THR A 68 2.19 -8.59 1.90
C THR A 68 2.27 -8.22 3.37
N ASP A 69 1.86 -9.14 4.24
CA ASP A 69 1.88 -9.04 5.69
C ASP A 69 2.90 -10.05 6.26
N ILE A 70 3.91 -9.54 6.96
CA ILE A 70 4.98 -10.34 7.55
C ILE A 70 5.01 -10.11 9.06
N HIS A 71 4.96 -11.21 9.82
CA HIS A 71 5.32 -11.22 11.24
C HIS A 71 6.60 -12.00 11.42
N TYR A 72 7.58 -11.35 12.02
CA TYR A 72 8.93 -11.86 12.10
C TYR A 72 9.62 -11.40 13.39
N GLN A 73 10.77 -11.99 13.65
CA GLN A 73 11.72 -11.55 14.66
C GLN A 73 12.91 -10.89 13.98
N ASP A 74 13.34 -9.73 14.48
CA ASP A 74 14.57 -9.09 14.04
C ASP A 74 15.83 -9.79 14.59
N ALA A 75 17.02 -9.35 14.16
CA ALA A 75 18.28 -9.92 14.62
C ALA A 75 18.58 -9.69 16.13
N ASN A 76 17.86 -8.77 16.77
CA ASN A 76 18.00 -8.45 18.19
C ASN A 76 16.98 -9.19 19.07
N GLY A 77 16.13 -10.03 18.46
CA GLY A 77 15.11 -10.81 19.15
C GLY A 77 13.77 -10.09 19.33
N HIS A 78 13.58 -8.91 18.74
CA HIS A 78 12.32 -8.18 18.83
C HIS A 78 11.28 -8.74 17.86
N THR A 79 10.04 -8.86 18.33
CA THR A 79 8.89 -9.18 17.48
C THR A 79 8.51 -7.97 16.63
N MET A 80 8.24 -8.20 15.35
CA MET A 80 7.96 -7.18 14.34
C MET A 80 6.76 -7.55 13.48
N ARG A 81 5.92 -6.57 13.16
CA ARG A 81 4.84 -6.68 12.17
C ARG A 81 4.97 -5.59 11.12
N ILE A 82 5.01 -6.00 9.86
CA ILE A 82 5.13 -5.12 8.70
C ILE A 82 4.08 -5.47 7.65
N PHE A 83 3.50 -4.44 7.05
CA PHE A 83 2.53 -4.52 5.97
C PHE A 83 3.06 -3.73 4.79
N ILE A 84 3.06 -4.33 3.61
CA ILE A 84 3.70 -3.79 2.41
C ILE A 84 2.70 -3.87 1.28
N LEU A 85 2.41 -2.73 0.66
CA LEU A 85 1.75 -2.68 -0.63
C LEU A 85 2.83 -2.63 -1.72
N GLU A 86 2.74 -3.49 -2.72
CA GLU A 86 3.44 -3.35 -4.01
C GLU A 86 2.40 -3.01 -5.09
N ALA A 87 2.61 -1.92 -5.82
CA ALA A 87 1.76 -1.53 -6.95
C ALA A 87 2.61 -1.25 -8.20
N ASP A 88 2.35 -1.97 -9.28
CA ASP A 88 2.93 -1.72 -10.60
C ASP A 88 2.22 -0.53 -11.27
N MET A 89 2.87 0.64 -11.23
CA MET A 89 2.30 1.86 -11.79
C MET A 89 2.37 1.93 -13.32
N ASN A 90 2.90 0.90 -13.99
CA ASN A 90 2.77 0.75 -15.43
C ASN A 90 1.40 0.19 -15.85
N GLN A 91 0.63 -0.38 -14.90
CA GLN A 91 -0.74 -0.81 -15.17
C GLN A 91 -1.63 0.43 -15.46
N PRO A 92 -2.30 0.49 -16.62
CA PRO A 92 -2.95 1.71 -17.08
C PRO A 92 -4.19 2.10 -16.27
N ASP A 93 -4.81 1.16 -15.55
CA ASP A 93 -5.97 1.34 -14.69
C ASP A 93 -5.61 1.63 -13.23
N VAL A 94 -4.41 1.26 -12.78
CA VAL A 94 -3.89 1.57 -11.45
C VAL A 94 -3.55 3.07 -11.35
N LYS A 95 -4.10 3.73 -10.33
CA LYS A 95 -3.91 5.17 -10.08
C LYS A 95 -3.52 5.43 -8.63
N LEU A 96 -2.60 6.37 -8.46
CA LEU A 96 -2.27 6.98 -7.18
C LEU A 96 -3.16 8.21 -6.96
N ARG A 97 -3.88 8.24 -5.84
CA ARG A 97 -4.79 9.34 -5.49
C ARG A 97 -4.48 9.87 -4.08
N PRO A 98 -4.34 11.19 -3.89
CA PRO A 98 -4.29 11.77 -2.55
C PRO A 98 -5.69 11.73 -1.90
N LEU A 99 -5.72 11.43 -0.61
CA LEU A 99 -6.90 11.49 0.26
C LEU A 99 -6.85 12.77 1.08
N THR A 100 -7.98 13.48 1.16
CA THR A 100 -8.15 14.61 2.07
C THR A 100 -9.46 14.47 2.85
N PRO A 101 -9.57 15.11 4.04
CA PRO A 101 -10.80 15.09 4.80
C PRO A 101 -11.99 15.57 3.96
N ASN A 102 -13.03 14.73 3.91
CA ASN A 102 -14.27 14.95 3.17
C ASN A 102 -14.06 15.19 1.65
N ASP A 103 -12.95 14.71 1.09
CA ASP A 103 -12.50 14.99 -0.29
C ASP A 103 -12.46 16.50 -0.63
N ALA A 104 -12.17 17.33 0.39
CA ALA A 104 -12.16 18.78 0.27
C ALA A 104 -10.74 19.37 0.37
N THR A 105 -10.58 20.63 -0.08
CA THR A 105 -9.32 21.38 0.04
C THR A 105 -9.15 22.06 1.41
N ALA A 106 -10.22 22.15 2.21
CA ALA A 106 -10.17 22.75 3.53
C ALA A 106 -9.44 21.82 4.50
N TYR A 107 -8.55 22.39 5.32
CA TYR A 107 -7.85 21.62 6.35
C TYR A 107 -8.83 21.12 7.41
N ALA A 108 -8.74 19.84 7.71
CA ALA A 108 -9.47 19.18 8.78
C ALA A 108 -8.71 17.90 9.15
N ARG A 109 -9.32 17.03 9.95
CA ARG A 109 -8.78 15.70 10.22
C ARG A 109 -9.87 14.67 10.03
N GLN A 110 -9.51 13.54 9.45
CA GLN A 110 -10.38 12.41 9.23
C GLN A 110 -9.56 11.11 9.25
N SER A 111 -10.14 9.98 9.64
CA SER A 111 -9.40 8.71 9.57
C SER A 111 -9.27 8.27 8.11
N ILE A 112 -8.25 7.47 7.78
CA ILE A 112 -8.09 6.92 6.42
C ILE A 112 -9.32 6.11 5.96
N PRO A 113 -9.91 5.22 6.79
CA PRO A 113 -11.17 4.56 6.45
C PRO A 113 -12.28 5.56 6.09
N ASP A 114 -12.48 6.59 6.91
CA ASP A 114 -13.54 7.57 6.65
C ASP A 114 -13.27 8.45 5.41
N MET A 115 -12.00 8.74 5.08
CA MET A 115 -11.66 9.49 3.85
C MET A 115 -12.00 8.70 2.59
N VAL A 116 -11.77 7.38 2.61
CA VAL A 116 -12.04 6.50 1.47
C VAL A 116 -13.53 6.45 1.13
N GLU A 117 -14.41 6.60 2.11
CA GLU A 117 -15.87 6.66 1.90
C GLU A 117 -16.33 7.88 1.08
N TYR A 118 -15.49 8.91 0.94
CA TYR A 118 -15.80 10.09 0.10
C TYR A 118 -15.38 9.91 -1.36
N ILE A 119 -14.64 8.85 -1.69
CA ILE A 119 -14.30 8.55 -3.07
C ILE A 119 -15.57 8.10 -3.81
N ALA A 120 -15.73 8.59 -5.03
CA ALA A 120 -16.90 8.28 -5.86
C ALA A 120 -17.09 6.75 -5.98
N PRO A 121 -18.32 6.22 -5.82
CA PRO A 121 -18.58 4.78 -5.88
C PRO A 121 -18.15 4.09 -7.18
N SER A 122 -17.98 4.84 -8.27
CA SER A 122 -17.47 4.36 -9.55
C SER A 122 -15.94 4.14 -9.57
N THR A 123 -15.25 4.47 -8.49
CA THR A 123 -13.81 4.30 -8.33
C THR A 123 -13.56 3.26 -7.25
N LYS A 124 -13.01 2.12 -7.62
CA LYS A 124 -12.67 1.08 -6.66
C LYS A 124 -11.36 1.46 -5.97
N VAL A 125 -11.41 1.64 -4.66
CA VAL A 125 -10.21 1.80 -3.83
C VAL A 125 -9.69 0.41 -3.48
N LEU A 126 -8.40 0.19 -3.70
CA LEU A 126 -7.70 -1.06 -3.36
C LEU A 126 -6.95 -0.94 -2.03
N PHE A 127 -6.38 0.24 -1.77
CA PHE A 127 -5.52 0.51 -0.62
C PHE A 127 -5.66 1.95 -0.14
N GLY A 128 -5.43 2.18 1.15
CA GLY A 128 -5.24 3.51 1.73
C GLY A 128 -4.22 3.54 2.88
N CYS A 129 -3.45 4.62 2.98
CA CYS A 129 -2.60 4.91 4.15
C CYS A 129 -2.53 6.40 4.46
N ASN A 130 -1.99 6.72 5.64
CA ASN A 130 -1.70 8.11 6.01
C ASN A 130 -0.50 8.67 5.21
N ALA A 131 -0.40 10.00 5.17
CA ALA A 131 0.68 10.70 4.46
C ALA A 131 1.39 11.75 5.34
N ASP A 132 1.06 13.03 5.17
CA ASP A 132 1.83 14.14 5.73
C ASP A 132 1.73 14.23 7.26
N PHE A 133 2.77 14.82 7.85
CA PHE A 133 2.69 15.33 9.21
C PHE A 133 1.75 16.55 9.23
N PHE A 134 1.21 16.88 10.39
CA PHE A 134 0.20 17.93 10.47
C PHE A 134 0.18 18.66 11.81
N ASN A 135 -0.51 19.79 11.83
CA ASN A 135 -0.92 20.43 13.08
C ASN A 135 -2.12 19.68 13.66
N ALA A 136 -1.92 18.98 14.79
CA ALA A 136 -2.96 18.16 15.40
C ALA A 136 -4.18 18.94 15.91
N THR A 137 -4.11 20.27 16.02
CA THR A 137 -5.27 21.10 16.38
C THR A 137 -6.10 21.46 15.14
N THR A 138 -5.45 21.88 14.06
CA THR A 138 -6.14 22.45 12.88
C THR A 138 -6.31 21.47 11.73
N GLY A 139 -5.52 20.39 11.69
CA GLY A 139 -5.44 19.50 10.53
C GLY A 139 -4.64 20.08 9.36
N GLU A 140 -3.94 21.21 9.55
CA GLU A 140 -3.09 21.77 8.51
C GLU A 140 -1.87 20.86 8.25
N PRO A 141 -1.66 20.41 7.00
CA PRO A 141 -0.48 19.63 6.63
C PRO A 141 0.81 20.45 6.74
N ARG A 142 1.93 19.80 7.05
CA ARG A 142 3.23 20.47 7.22
C ARG A 142 3.99 20.66 5.91
N GLY A 143 3.85 19.72 4.98
CA GLY A 143 4.41 19.78 3.63
C GLY A 143 3.39 20.25 2.59
N ILE A 144 3.78 20.16 1.32
CA ILE A 144 2.93 20.63 0.22
C ILE A 144 1.70 19.74 0.04
N VAL A 145 0.68 20.31 -0.60
CA VAL A 145 -0.54 19.59 -0.98
C VAL A 145 -0.91 20.01 -2.40
N TYR A 146 -0.86 19.04 -3.30
CA TYR A 146 -1.30 19.18 -4.69
C TYR A 146 -2.36 18.13 -5.00
N LEU A 147 -3.52 18.59 -5.46
CA LEU A 147 -4.68 17.77 -5.82
C LEU A 147 -5.02 18.02 -7.28
N SER A 148 -4.74 17.07 -8.16
CA SER A 148 -5.05 17.14 -9.59
C SER A 148 -4.48 18.39 -10.28
N GLY A 149 -3.26 18.78 -9.92
CA GLY A 149 -2.55 19.97 -10.40
C GLY A 149 -2.91 21.26 -9.65
N GLN A 150 -3.91 21.24 -8.77
CA GLN A 150 -4.24 22.38 -7.92
C GLN A 150 -3.33 22.41 -6.68
N ALA A 151 -2.57 23.49 -6.54
CA ALA A 151 -1.78 23.76 -5.34
C ALA A 151 -2.70 24.25 -4.21
N VAL A 152 -2.85 23.44 -3.16
CA VAL A 152 -3.58 23.80 -1.92
C VAL A 152 -2.61 24.37 -0.90
N ARG A 153 -1.40 23.80 -0.81
CA ARG A 153 -0.31 24.27 0.05
C ARG A 153 1.03 24.12 -0.66
N THR A 154 1.89 25.13 -0.58
CA THR A 154 3.12 25.24 -1.39
C THR A 154 4.40 25.43 -0.58
N THR A 155 4.32 25.35 0.75
CA THR A 155 5.48 25.56 1.62
C THR A 155 6.17 24.23 1.96
N ILE A 156 7.46 24.12 1.70
CA ILE A 156 8.28 22.99 2.19
C ILE A 156 9.14 23.52 3.35
N PRO A 157 8.93 23.06 4.60
CA PRO A 157 9.83 23.43 5.69
C PRO A 157 11.26 22.96 5.43
N ALA A 158 12.25 23.66 6.00
CA ALA A 158 13.65 23.28 5.81
C ALA A 158 13.91 21.83 6.26
N GLY A 159 14.54 21.04 5.39
CA GLY A 159 14.83 19.62 5.63
C GLY A 159 13.65 18.67 5.37
N TRP A 160 12.53 19.18 4.86
CA TRP A 160 11.37 18.38 4.49
C TRP A 160 11.36 18.06 3.01
N THR A 161 10.57 17.05 2.68
CA THR A 161 10.43 16.53 1.33
C THR A 161 8.95 16.39 0.98
N PHE A 162 8.68 15.91 -0.22
CA PHE A 162 7.35 15.49 -0.64
C PHE A 162 7.46 14.20 -1.46
N PHE A 163 6.38 13.45 -1.50
CA PHE A 163 6.16 12.39 -2.49
C PHE A 163 5.02 12.80 -3.40
N GLY A 164 5.12 12.49 -4.69
CA GLY A 164 4.11 12.87 -5.66
C GLY A 164 4.20 12.18 -7.01
N LEU A 165 3.34 12.65 -7.90
CA LEU A 165 3.16 12.22 -9.26
C LEU A 165 3.14 13.46 -10.16
N SER A 166 3.91 13.43 -11.25
CA SER A 166 3.87 14.48 -12.27
C SER A 166 2.61 14.41 -13.14
N LYS A 167 2.39 15.44 -13.96
CA LYS A 167 1.33 15.48 -14.98
C LYS A 167 1.51 14.42 -16.06
N THR A 168 2.71 13.91 -16.24
CA THR A 168 3.03 12.82 -17.16
C THR A 168 2.94 11.43 -16.52
N GLY A 169 2.62 11.35 -15.23
CA GLY A 169 2.51 10.09 -14.49
C GLY A 169 3.83 9.57 -13.93
N GLN A 170 4.88 10.40 -13.89
CA GLN A 170 6.16 10.03 -13.29
C GLN A 170 6.11 10.21 -11.76
N LEU A 171 6.49 9.18 -11.01
CA LEU A 171 6.67 9.26 -9.56
C LEU A 171 7.86 10.14 -9.20
N MET A 172 7.74 10.91 -8.13
CA MET A 172 8.79 11.82 -7.67
C MET A 172 8.83 11.94 -6.15
N ILE A 173 10.06 12.05 -5.64
CA ILE A 173 10.36 12.54 -4.30
C ILE A 173 11.32 13.71 -4.46
N GLY A 174 11.06 14.81 -3.76
CA GLY A 174 11.91 16.00 -3.85
C GLY A 174 11.90 16.84 -2.58
N ASP A 175 12.91 17.70 -2.45
CA ASP A 175 13.00 18.73 -1.43
C ASP A 175 12.53 20.10 -1.95
N ASP A 176 12.81 21.20 -1.22
CA ASP A 176 12.46 22.55 -1.68
C ASP A 176 13.14 22.93 -3.01
N SER A 177 14.38 22.51 -3.23
CA SER A 177 15.09 22.80 -4.48
C SER A 177 14.45 22.10 -5.67
N ASP A 178 14.11 20.82 -5.52
CA ASP A 178 13.37 20.05 -6.53
C ASP A 178 12.00 20.66 -6.79
N TYR A 179 11.29 21.07 -5.72
CA TYR A 179 10.01 21.75 -5.84
C TYR A 179 10.10 23.04 -6.64
N GLN A 180 11.09 23.91 -6.39
CA GLN A 180 11.24 25.13 -7.17
C GLN A 180 11.49 24.84 -8.66
N ALA A 181 12.25 23.78 -8.97
CA ALA A 181 12.53 23.37 -10.33
C ALA A 181 11.33 22.73 -11.04
N GLN A 182 10.47 21.99 -10.31
CA GLN A 182 9.50 21.06 -10.90
C GLN A 182 8.03 21.39 -10.59
N LYS A 183 7.72 22.39 -9.76
CA LYS A 183 6.33 22.72 -9.33
C LYS A 183 5.32 22.92 -10.46
N ALA A 184 5.77 23.26 -11.67
CA ALA A 184 4.90 23.40 -12.84
C ALA A 184 4.39 22.04 -13.38
N ASP A 185 5.10 20.94 -13.08
CA ASP A 185 4.80 19.60 -13.56
C ASP A 185 4.12 18.72 -12.50
N ILE A 186 4.01 19.18 -11.25
CA ILE A 186 3.33 18.42 -10.18
C ILE A 186 1.84 18.27 -10.50
N PHE A 187 1.32 17.04 -10.43
CA PHE A 187 -0.10 16.73 -10.50
C PHE A 187 -0.66 16.37 -9.11
N HIS A 188 -0.07 15.38 -8.45
CA HIS A 188 -0.36 15.06 -7.06
C HIS A 188 0.91 15.17 -6.23
N ALA A 189 0.83 15.71 -5.03
CA ALA A 189 1.94 15.67 -4.08
C ALA A 189 1.43 15.91 -2.66
N LEU A 190 1.97 15.15 -1.71
CA LEU A 190 1.76 15.32 -0.29
C LEU A 190 3.11 15.37 0.43
N GLY A 191 3.16 16.05 1.58
CA GLY A 191 4.37 16.18 2.36
C GLY A 191 4.93 14.85 2.87
N GLY A 192 6.26 14.80 2.94
CA GLY A 192 7.06 13.81 3.64
C GLY A 192 8.18 14.49 4.41
N HIS A 193 9.00 13.73 5.12
CA HIS A 193 10.09 14.33 5.89
C HIS A 193 11.41 13.61 5.61
N GLN A 194 11.82 12.67 6.45
CA GLN A 194 13.12 12.01 6.30
C GLN A 194 13.22 11.26 4.97
N THR A 195 14.16 11.66 4.11
CA THR A 195 14.61 10.84 2.98
C THR A 195 15.25 9.56 3.53
N LEU A 196 14.75 8.41 3.11
CA LEU A 196 15.18 7.09 3.58
C LEU A 196 16.14 6.42 2.60
N VAL A 197 15.91 6.62 1.29
CA VAL A 197 16.76 6.12 0.20
C VAL A 197 16.85 7.23 -0.85
N LYS A 198 18.06 7.51 -1.33
CA LYS A 198 18.33 8.50 -2.37
C LYS A 198 19.24 7.90 -3.43
N ASP A 199 18.87 8.02 -4.70
CA ASP A 199 19.63 7.46 -5.82
C ASP A 199 20.01 5.98 -5.66
N GLY A 200 19.13 5.20 -5.01
CA GLY A 200 19.32 3.78 -4.73
C GLY A 200 20.13 3.46 -3.47
N GLU A 201 20.62 4.46 -2.74
CA GLU A 201 21.44 4.27 -1.53
C GLU A 201 20.68 4.65 -0.25
N PRO A 202 20.73 3.84 0.82
CA PRO A 202 20.14 4.19 2.11
C PRO A 202 20.75 5.46 2.71
N VAL A 203 19.91 6.33 3.27
CA VAL A 203 20.35 7.52 4.01
C VAL A 203 20.50 7.17 5.49
N SER A 204 21.65 7.54 6.08
CA SER A 204 21.88 7.35 7.52
C SER A 204 21.20 8.44 8.35
N HIS A 205 20.58 8.04 9.46
CA HIS A 205 19.93 8.97 10.38
C HIS A 205 20.56 8.91 11.78
N THR A 206 20.66 10.08 12.43
CA THR A 206 21.12 10.19 13.82
C THR A 206 20.00 10.02 14.85
N ASP A 207 18.74 10.15 14.41
CA ASP A 207 17.58 9.87 15.24
C ASP A 207 17.40 8.35 15.36
N THR A 208 17.57 7.84 16.58
CA THR A 208 17.47 6.43 16.91
C THR A 208 16.10 6.04 17.48
N SER A 209 15.10 6.92 17.39
CA SER A 209 13.75 6.65 17.91
C SER A 209 13.10 5.49 17.17
N VAL A 210 12.60 4.54 17.95
CA VAL A 210 11.87 3.37 17.46
C VAL A 210 10.39 3.66 17.61
N GLU A 211 9.68 3.70 16.49
CA GLU A 211 8.27 4.07 16.45
C GLU A 211 7.52 3.21 15.41
N PRO A 212 6.17 3.18 15.43
CA PRO A 212 5.40 2.83 14.25
C PRO A 212 5.74 3.82 13.15
N ARG A 213 5.94 3.35 11.92
CA ARG A 213 6.35 4.18 10.78
C ARG A 213 5.52 3.85 9.55
N THR A 214 5.30 4.86 8.73
CA THR A 214 4.76 4.73 7.38
C THR A 214 5.81 5.29 6.41
N ALA A 215 6.11 4.57 5.34
CA ALA A 215 7.04 5.01 4.30
C ALA A 215 6.46 4.78 2.90
N VAL A 216 6.96 5.55 1.95
CA VAL A 216 6.67 5.40 0.53
C VAL A 216 7.94 5.49 -0.28
N GLY A 217 8.06 4.66 -1.31
CA GLY A 217 9.20 4.68 -2.22
C GLY A 217 8.90 3.96 -3.51
N PHE A 218 9.73 4.16 -4.52
CA PHE A 218 9.54 3.55 -5.83
C PHE A 218 10.83 3.13 -6.49
N THR A 219 10.75 2.12 -7.35
CA THR A 219 11.86 1.53 -8.09
C THR A 219 12.06 2.24 -9.44
N ASN A 220 13.13 1.88 -10.16
CA ASN A 220 13.36 2.37 -11.53
C ASN A 220 12.32 1.86 -12.55
N ASP A 221 11.66 0.74 -12.28
CA ASP A 221 10.63 0.13 -13.13
C ASP A 221 9.20 0.51 -12.72
N ASN A 222 9.01 1.65 -12.04
CA ASN A 222 7.70 2.18 -11.62
C ASN A 222 6.90 1.26 -10.69
N LYS A 223 7.57 0.41 -9.89
CA LYS A 223 6.92 -0.25 -8.76
C LYS A 223 6.89 0.70 -7.58
N LEU A 224 5.70 0.99 -7.09
CA LEU A 224 5.43 1.82 -5.93
C LEU A 224 5.23 0.94 -4.70
N TYR A 225 5.90 1.29 -3.61
CA TYR A 225 5.79 0.63 -2.33
C TYR A 225 5.24 1.58 -1.28
N PHE A 226 4.21 1.16 -0.56
CA PHE A 226 3.84 1.72 0.73
C PHE A 226 4.14 0.70 1.82
N VAL A 227 4.83 1.13 2.87
CA VAL A 227 5.23 0.26 3.98
C VAL A 227 4.69 0.85 5.27
N VAL A 228 3.99 0.03 6.06
CA VAL A 228 3.60 0.34 7.44
C VAL A 228 4.22 -0.68 8.37
N VAL A 229 4.99 -0.20 9.35
CA VAL A 229 5.54 -1.00 10.44
C VAL A 229 4.80 -0.62 11.71
N ASP A 230 4.16 -1.58 12.37
CA ASP A 230 3.54 -1.35 13.67
C ASP A 230 4.61 -1.20 14.75
N GLY A 231 4.25 -0.58 15.88
CA GLY A 231 5.18 -0.37 17.00
C GLY A 231 4.49 -0.09 18.33
N ARG A 232 5.29 0.15 19.37
CA ARG A 232 4.84 0.46 20.75
C ARG A 232 4.10 -0.69 21.47
N LYS A 233 4.11 -1.89 20.91
CA LYS A 233 3.51 -3.09 21.54
C LYS A 233 4.55 -4.20 21.52
N TYR A 234 5.45 -4.21 22.50
CA TYR A 234 6.67 -5.02 22.48
C TYR A 234 6.45 -6.55 22.36
N ASP A 235 5.26 -7.03 22.71
CA ASP A 235 4.83 -8.43 22.56
C ASP A 235 4.31 -8.77 21.14
N TYR A 236 4.14 -7.77 20.27
CA TYR A 236 3.53 -7.88 18.95
C TYR A 236 4.34 -7.20 17.83
N SER A 237 4.73 -5.94 18.02
CA SER A 237 5.62 -5.22 17.13
C SER A 237 6.37 -4.13 17.90
N TYR A 238 7.70 -4.19 17.85
CA TYR A 238 8.60 -3.28 18.56
C TYR A 238 8.58 -1.87 17.95
N GLY A 239 8.53 -1.78 16.62
CA GLY A 239 8.67 -0.55 15.85
C GLY A 239 10.04 -0.48 15.18
N ILE A 240 10.25 0.56 14.36
CA ILE A 240 11.47 0.69 13.56
C ILE A 240 12.02 2.13 13.62
N ASN A 241 13.34 2.24 13.62
CA ASN A 241 14.02 3.54 13.46
C ASN A 241 14.20 3.88 11.96
N PHE A 242 14.57 5.11 11.64
CA PHE A 242 14.69 5.54 10.25
C PHE A 242 15.81 4.84 9.48
N THR A 243 16.93 4.54 10.13
CA THR A 243 18.07 3.86 9.48
C THR A 243 17.67 2.46 9.03
N ASP A 244 17.03 1.68 9.90
CA ASP A 244 16.56 0.32 9.58
C ASP A 244 15.40 0.37 8.57
N LEU A 245 14.51 1.37 8.67
CA LEU A 245 13.46 1.57 7.68
C LEU A 245 14.04 1.89 6.29
N GLY A 246 15.08 2.72 6.20
CA GLY A 246 15.78 2.99 4.95
C GLY A 246 16.46 1.77 4.36
N GLN A 247 17.11 0.95 5.18
CA GLN A 247 17.68 -0.33 4.76
C GLN A 247 16.60 -1.30 4.25
N LEU A 248 15.45 -1.37 4.93
CA LEU A 248 14.32 -2.19 4.49
C LEU A 248 13.76 -1.71 3.14
N MET A 249 13.57 -0.41 2.99
CA MET A 249 13.11 0.18 1.72
C MET A 249 14.11 -0.09 0.59
N HIS A 250 15.41 0.06 0.84
CA HIS A 250 16.46 -0.29 -0.12
C HIS A 250 16.45 -1.78 -0.48
N ALA A 251 16.23 -2.68 0.49
CA ALA A 251 16.13 -4.11 0.25
C ALA A 251 14.95 -4.52 -0.64
N LEU A 252 13.87 -3.70 -0.68
CA LEU A 252 12.77 -3.84 -1.64
C LEU A 252 13.20 -3.46 -3.08
N GLY A 253 14.32 -2.77 -3.25
CA GLY A 253 14.87 -2.32 -4.53
C GLY A 253 14.49 -0.89 -4.91
N VAL A 254 13.92 -0.10 -3.98
CA VAL A 254 13.50 1.27 -4.28
C VAL A 254 14.71 2.16 -4.58
N LYS A 255 14.54 3.08 -5.51
CA LYS A 255 15.54 4.11 -5.85
C LYS A 255 15.40 5.33 -4.95
N GLU A 256 14.17 5.78 -4.75
CA GLU A 256 13.85 6.93 -3.91
C GLU A 256 12.84 6.47 -2.85
N SER A 257 13.02 6.93 -1.61
CA SER A 257 12.10 6.64 -0.52
C SER A 257 12.08 7.75 0.52
N VAL A 258 10.92 7.99 1.09
CA VAL A 258 10.69 8.99 2.14
C VAL A 258 9.79 8.45 3.23
N ASN A 259 10.07 8.87 4.46
CA ASN A 259 9.20 8.64 5.61
C ASN A 259 8.00 9.60 5.62
N LEU A 260 6.83 9.04 5.89
CA LEU A 260 5.56 9.72 6.10
C LEU A 260 5.26 9.84 7.60
N ASP A 261 4.14 10.46 7.99
CA ASP A 261 3.77 10.55 9.41
C ASP A 261 3.64 9.15 10.04
N GLY A 262 4.05 9.02 11.29
CA GLY A 262 4.17 7.74 11.98
C GLY A 262 3.34 7.67 13.25
N GLY A 263 3.75 6.80 14.17
CA GLY A 263 3.08 6.62 15.45
C GLY A 263 1.62 6.23 15.28
N GLY A 264 0.72 6.90 15.99
CA GLY A 264 -0.71 6.61 15.91
C GLY A 264 -1.36 6.97 14.57
N SER A 265 -0.66 7.70 13.70
CA SER A 265 -1.15 8.01 12.36
C SER A 265 -1.01 6.82 11.40
N SER A 266 -0.05 5.91 11.65
CA SER A 266 0.22 4.74 10.80
C SER A 266 -1.01 3.85 10.65
N THR A 267 -1.55 3.85 9.42
CA THR A 267 -2.75 3.10 9.03
C THR A 267 -2.49 2.43 7.69
N PHE A 268 -2.77 1.12 7.60
CA PHE A 268 -2.72 0.33 6.38
C PHE A 268 -4.12 -0.25 6.13
N LEU A 269 -4.84 0.31 5.16
CA LEU A 269 -6.18 -0.09 4.77
C LEU A 269 -6.12 -0.84 3.44
N ILE A 270 -6.84 -1.96 3.32
CA ILE A 270 -7.11 -2.60 2.02
C ILE A 270 -8.61 -2.73 1.79
N ASN A 271 -9.00 -2.87 0.53
CA ASN A 271 -10.30 -3.43 0.17
C ASN A 271 -10.15 -4.94 0.06
N ASN A 272 -10.65 -5.67 1.04
CA ASN A 272 -10.55 -7.12 1.08
C ASN A 272 -11.43 -7.70 -0.03
N SER A 273 -10.79 -8.39 -1.00
CA SER A 273 -11.46 -8.94 -2.18
C SER A 273 -12.45 -10.07 -1.86
N VAL A 274 -12.35 -10.69 -0.68
CA VAL A 274 -13.25 -11.76 -0.24
C VAL A 274 -14.60 -11.20 0.20
N ASP A 275 -14.57 -10.19 1.07
CA ASP A 275 -15.78 -9.65 1.71
C ASP A 275 -16.24 -8.31 1.09
N MET A 276 -15.48 -7.77 0.14
CA MET A 276 -15.70 -6.46 -0.50
C MET A 276 -15.86 -5.32 0.51
N THR A 277 -15.12 -5.38 1.61
CA THR A 277 -15.13 -4.37 2.68
C THR A 277 -13.74 -3.80 2.91
N TYR A 278 -13.69 -2.56 3.38
CA TYR A 278 -12.46 -1.92 3.81
C TYR A 278 -12.02 -2.48 5.16
N GLU A 279 -10.80 -3.01 5.20
CA GLU A 279 -10.20 -3.63 6.37
C GLU A 279 -8.90 -2.89 6.74
N VAL A 280 -8.78 -2.46 8.00
CA VAL A 280 -7.51 -1.97 8.55
C VAL A 280 -6.68 -3.18 8.96
N ARG A 281 -5.56 -3.39 8.26
CA ARG A 281 -4.70 -4.57 8.38
C ARG A 281 -3.74 -4.49 9.56
N ASN A 282 -3.19 -3.30 9.78
CA ASN A 282 -2.28 -3.05 10.89
C ASN A 282 -3.05 -2.85 12.21
N ARG A 283 -2.33 -2.81 13.33
CA ARG A 283 -2.89 -2.53 14.65
C ARG A 283 -2.48 -1.13 15.11
N PRO A 284 -3.26 -0.07 14.80
CA PRO A 284 -2.96 1.31 15.18
C PRO A 284 -2.45 1.43 16.62
N SER A 285 -1.41 2.23 16.82
CA SER A 285 -0.81 2.34 18.16
C SER A 285 -1.74 2.97 19.19
N ASP A 286 -2.69 3.78 18.73
CA ASP A 286 -3.69 4.47 19.57
C ASP A 286 -4.94 3.60 19.83
N GLY A 287 -4.97 2.37 19.31
CA GLY A 287 -6.08 1.42 19.44
C GLY A 287 -7.09 1.48 18.30
N THR A 288 -7.31 2.66 17.70
CA THR A 288 -8.13 2.85 16.49
C THR A 288 -7.38 3.73 15.48
N PRO A 289 -7.77 3.71 14.18
CA PRO A 289 -7.21 4.64 13.19
C PRO A 289 -7.37 6.08 13.65
N ARG A 290 -6.27 6.83 13.68
CA ARG A 290 -6.27 8.25 14.07
C ARG A 290 -6.82 9.10 12.94
N ALA A 291 -7.53 10.17 13.29
CA ALA A 291 -7.85 11.23 12.35
C ALA A 291 -6.57 12.01 11.95
N VAL A 292 -6.21 11.96 10.67
CA VAL A 292 -5.03 12.57 10.05
C VAL A 292 -5.42 13.65 9.04
N ALA A 293 -4.45 14.44 8.58
CA ALA A 293 -4.71 15.57 7.69
C ALA A 293 -4.85 15.20 6.21
N ASN A 294 -4.22 14.12 5.77
CA ASN A 294 -4.30 13.57 4.42
C ASN A 294 -3.73 12.15 4.37
N GLY A 295 -3.88 11.50 3.22
CA GLY A 295 -3.40 10.15 2.98
C GLY A 295 -3.17 9.87 1.51
N TRP A 296 -2.75 8.65 1.20
CA TRP A 296 -2.68 8.13 -0.16
C TRP A 296 -3.63 6.97 -0.34
N ALA A 297 -4.13 6.80 -1.56
CA ALA A 297 -4.88 5.63 -1.98
C ALA A 297 -4.34 5.10 -3.31
N ILE A 298 -4.42 3.78 -3.46
CA ILE A 298 -4.35 3.13 -4.78
C ILE A 298 -5.78 2.80 -5.20
N THR A 299 -6.14 3.24 -6.39
CA THR A 299 -7.47 3.06 -6.96
C THR A 299 -7.40 2.47 -8.35
N VAL A 300 -8.47 1.81 -8.77
CA VAL A 300 -8.69 1.42 -10.16
C VAL A 300 -10.02 2.00 -10.64
N SER A 301 -10.06 2.46 -11.89
CA SER A 301 -11.30 2.88 -12.53
C SER A 301 -12.04 1.64 -13.04
N GLU A 302 -13.31 1.47 -12.65
CA GLU A 302 -14.15 0.45 -13.29
C GLU A 302 -14.59 0.98 -14.67
N ASN A 303 -14.36 0.18 -15.71
CA ASN A 303 -14.78 0.49 -17.09
C ASN A 303 -16.30 0.44 -17.25
#